data_AF-A0A3M2B4J9-F1
#
_entry.id   AF-A0A3M2B4J9-F1
#
_cell.length_a   1.000
_cell.length_b   1.000
_cell.length_c   1.000
_cell.angle_alpha   90.00
_cell.angle_beta   90.00
_cell.angle_gamma   90.00
#
_symmetry.space_group_name_H-M   'P 1'
#
loop_
_entity.id
_entity.type
_entity.pdbx_description
1 polymer ?
#
loop_
_entity_poly.entity_id
_entity_poly.type
_entity_poly.pdbx_seq_one_letter_code
_entity_poly.pdbx_strand_id
1 'polypeptide(L)'
;MQERCARCLHDPFENVGVRLGPLSTRQFLRNFGWRLLIGIPFLGWLFWREGDHLTHWYELPRWAQLGLGVLIAAALLTFLYQLWLTWQASQAALVLTPAEVWLYQRRGGRVYFERMSWLECLPPVAARGWGLLEALSALTHIILHAGLQWLAFLVPDQVYELRLRSRFDSGRQWRLALAGAQYHPRFTLTQIAQFALPYWLQSGIVCIEPGYEPSPDRKFLALDMSTRTLRAYAFSEVRLEESAMRIRHESHNPDGSLVENDHSLDADAARAQEKEQLTLTELNLPAYAVPYGDYWLRADWNLIKRIEHRRAASETASLPVQTPKPA
;
A
#
# COMPACT_ATOMS: atom_id res chain seq x y z
N MET A 1 11.55 -20.12 12.06
CA MET A 1 11.29 -19.07 13.07
C MET A 1 10.16 -19.61 13.92
N GLN A 2 10.39 -19.95 15.19
CA GLN A 2 9.26 -20.32 16.05
C GLN A 2 8.56 -19.01 16.46
N GLU A 3 7.59 -18.61 15.63
CA GLU A 3 6.62 -17.53 15.89
C GLU A 3 5.67 -17.88 17.04
N ARG A 4 5.73 -19.13 17.46
CA ARG A 4 4.90 -19.77 18.44
C ARG A 4 5.80 -20.29 19.56
N CYS A 5 5.31 -20.24 20.79
CA CYS A 5 6.01 -20.81 21.93
C CYS A 5 6.45 -22.25 21.61
N ALA A 6 7.73 -22.56 21.76
CA ALA A 6 8.29 -23.88 21.44
C ALA A 6 7.62 -25.02 22.22
N ARG A 7 6.98 -24.68 23.35
CA ARG A 7 6.38 -25.62 24.29
C ARG A 7 4.88 -25.85 24.10
N CYS A 8 4.13 -24.80 23.72
CA CYS A 8 2.67 -24.88 23.54
C CYS A 8 2.18 -24.53 22.14
N LEU A 9 3.09 -24.19 21.21
CA LEU A 9 2.80 -23.81 19.83
C LEU A 9 1.79 -22.66 19.66
N HIS A 10 1.53 -21.88 20.72
CA HIS A 10 0.67 -20.70 20.69
C HIS A 10 1.47 -19.46 20.30
N ASP A 11 0.90 -18.58 19.47
CA ASP A 11 1.52 -17.29 19.19
C ASP A 11 1.30 -16.37 20.40
N PRO A 12 2.35 -15.85 21.07
CA PRO A 12 2.17 -14.98 22.23
C PRO A 12 1.46 -13.67 21.92
N PHE A 13 1.29 -13.34 20.64
CA PHE A 13 0.54 -12.18 20.16
C PHE A 13 -0.84 -12.53 19.60
N GLU A 14 -1.21 -13.82 19.62
CA GLU A 14 -2.55 -14.28 19.25
C GLU A 14 -3.57 -13.58 20.16
N ASN A 15 -4.46 -12.78 19.56
CA ASN A 15 -5.49 -11.97 20.22
C ASN A 15 -5.05 -10.66 20.90
N VAL A 16 -3.78 -10.25 20.79
CA VAL A 16 -3.30 -8.98 21.39
C VAL A 16 -3.56 -7.77 20.48
N GLY A 17 -3.58 -7.98 19.15
CA GLY A 17 -3.80 -6.91 18.20
C GLY A 17 -3.44 -7.28 16.75
N VAL A 18 -3.31 -6.27 15.89
CA VAL A 18 -2.99 -6.47 14.47
C VAL A 18 -1.48 -6.43 14.26
N ARG A 19 -0.93 -7.43 13.57
CA ARG A 19 0.50 -7.56 13.32
C ARG A 19 0.85 -7.24 11.88
N LEU A 20 1.81 -6.34 11.70
CA LEU A 20 2.38 -5.94 10.42
C LEU A 20 3.83 -6.44 10.36
N GLY A 21 4.06 -7.48 9.56
CA GLY A 21 5.36 -8.13 9.45
C GLY A 21 5.68 -9.09 10.62
N PRO A 22 6.90 -9.65 10.66
CA PRO A 22 7.90 -9.57 9.59
C PRO A 22 7.41 -10.37 8.39
N LEU A 23 8.10 -10.25 7.26
CA LEU A 23 7.87 -11.15 6.14
C LEU A 23 8.00 -12.60 6.58
N SER A 24 6.99 -13.42 6.28
CA SER A 24 7.11 -14.87 6.44
C SER A 24 8.29 -15.39 5.62
N THR A 25 8.95 -16.47 6.07
CA THR A 25 10.07 -17.08 5.34
C THR A 25 9.73 -17.38 3.88
N ARG A 26 8.49 -17.83 3.62
CA ARG A 26 8.01 -18.10 2.26
C ARG A 26 7.92 -16.82 1.42
N GLN A 27 7.40 -15.72 1.97
CA GLN A 27 7.32 -14.43 1.26
C GLN A 27 8.70 -13.81 1.08
N PHE A 28 9.57 -13.91 2.08
CA PHE A 28 10.96 -13.50 1.96
C PHE A 28 11.66 -14.28 0.84
N LEU A 29 11.61 -15.62 0.85
CA LEU A 29 12.22 -16.45 -0.19
C LEU A 29 11.58 -16.23 -1.56
N ARG A 30 10.27 -15.99 -1.64
CA ARG A 30 9.62 -15.64 -2.90
C ARG A 30 10.17 -14.31 -3.43
N ASN A 31 10.12 -13.25 -2.62
CA ASN A 31 10.48 -11.91 -3.07
C ASN A 31 12.00 -11.77 -3.28
N PHE A 32 12.81 -12.32 -2.40
CA PHE A 32 14.27 -12.30 -2.47
C PHE A 32 14.80 -13.32 -3.50
N GLY A 33 14.27 -14.55 -3.48
CA GLY A 33 14.69 -15.64 -4.34
C GLY A 33 14.33 -15.42 -5.81
N TRP A 34 13.13 -14.94 -6.15
CA TRP A 34 12.81 -14.58 -7.55
C TRP A 34 13.71 -13.46 -8.06
N ARG A 35 14.00 -12.45 -7.22
CA ARG A 35 14.88 -11.33 -7.58
C ARG A 35 16.30 -11.81 -7.88
N LEU A 36 16.84 -12.73 -7.07
CA LEU A 36 18.16 -13.32 -7.34
C LEU A 36 18.13 -14.27 -8.53
N LEU A 37 17.10 -15.11 -8.65
CA LEU A 37 16.99 -16.12 -9.71
C LEU A 37 16.85 -15.50 -11.10
N ILE A 38 16.32 -14.29 -11.22
CA ILE A 38 16.24 -13.59 -12.50
C ILE A 38 17.41 -12.60 -12.65
N GLY A 39 17.76 -11.87 -11.58
CA GLY A 39 18.84 -10.87 -11.61
C GLY A 39 20.22 -11.47 -11.85
N ILE A 40 20.55 -12.61 -11.21
CA ILE A 40 21.86 -13.25 -11.36
C ILE A 40 22.06 -13.81 -12.77
N PRO A 41 21.11 -14.54 -13.38
CA PRO A 41 21.27 -14.99 -14.77
C PRO A 41 21.22 -13.85 -15.78
N PHE A 42 20.49 -12.77 -15.53
CA PHE A 42 20.50 -11.60 -16.41
C PHE A 42 21.87 -10.91 -16.40
N LEU A 43 22.42 -10.63 -15.22
CA LEU A 43 23.79 -10.11 -15.08
C LEU A 43 24.80 -11.10 -15.63
N GLY A 44 24.64 -12.38 -15.31
CA GLY A 44 25.45 -13.49 -15.81
C GLY A 44 25.44 -13.56 -17.33
N TRP A 45 24.29 -13.45 -17.98
CA TRP A 45 24.17 -13.40 -19.44
C TRP A 45 24.83 -12.15 -20.03
N LEU A 46 24.65 -10.99 -19.39
CA LEU A 46 25.23 -9.73 -19.82
C LEU A 46 26.77 -9.77 -19.78
N PHE A 47 27.35 -10.39 -18.74
CA PHE A 47 28.80 -10.55 -18.58
C PHE A 47 29.36 -11.79 -19.30
N TRP A 48 28.60 -12.88 -19.45
CA TRP A 48 29.03 -14.12 -20.10
C TRP A 48 29.07 -14.00 -21.62
N ARG A 49 28.22 -13.13 -22.20
CA ARG A 49 28.15 -12.93 -23.65
C ARG A 49 29.27 -12.04 -24.21
N GLU A 50 30.33 -11.75 -23.44
CA GLU A 50 31.39 -10.85 -23.87
C GLU A 50 32.59 -11.53 -24.54
N GLY A 51 32.54 -11.50 -25.88
CA GLY A 51 33.65 -11.04 -26.73
C GLY A 51 33.21 -9.89 -27.65
N ASP A 52 32.05 -10.02 -28.31
CA ASP A 52 31.66 -9.15 -29.44
C ASP A 52 30.68 -8.00 -29.13
N HIS A 53 30.10 -7.93 -27.93
CA HIS A 53 29.15 -6.86 -27.56
C HIS A 53 29.82 -5.64 -26.90
N LEU A 54 31.00 -5.80 -26.31
CA LEU A 54 31.80 -4.68 -25.80
C LEU A 54 32.25 -3.76 -26.93
N THR A 55 32.60 -4.30 -28.09
CA THR A 55 33.04 -3.52 -29.26
C THR A 55 31.94 -2.55 -29.72
N HIS A 56 30.68 -2.97 -29.77
CA HIS A 56 29.55 -2.09 -30.08
C HIS A 56 29.30 -1.04 -29.00
N TRP A 57 29.60 -1.34 -27.73
CA TRP A 57 29.54 -0.35 -26.66
C TRP A 57 30.57 0.75 -26.87
N TYR A 58 31.81 0.39 -27.26
CA TYR A 58 32.86 1.35 -27.62
C TYR A 58 32.55 2.16 -28.89
N GLU A 59 31.71 1.66 -29.78
CA GLU A 59 31.24 2.35 -31.00
C GLU A 59 30.12 3.37 -30.75
N LEU A 60 29.43 3.30 -29.61
CA LEU A 60 28.42 4.30 -29.24
C LEU A 60 29.06 5.68 -29.02
N PRO A 61 28.34 6.77 -29.29
CA PRO A 61 28.78 8.10 -28.87
C PRO A 61 29.02 8.14 -27.36
N ARG A 62 30.08 8.84 -26.91
CA ARG A 62 30.43 8.93 -25.47
C ARG A 62 29.25 9.35 -24.58
N TRP A 63 28.37 10.22 -25.06
CA TRP A 63 27.17 10.63 -24.31
C TRP A 63 26.16 9.48 -24.14
N ALA A 64 26.04 8.59 -25.13
CA ALA A 64 25.17 7.42 -25.07
C ALA A 64 25.78 6.33 -24.16
N GLN A 65 27.10 6.14 -24.19
CA GLN A 65 27.83 5.28 -23.25
C GLN A 65 27.63 5.75 -21.80
N LEU A 66 27.80 7.05 -21.55
CA LEU A 66 27.57 7.66 -20.24
C LEU A 66 26.11 7.50 -19.80
N GLY A 67 25.15 7.79 -20.69
CA GLY A 67 23.73 7.65 -20.41
C GLY A 67 23.35 6.21 -20.04
N LEU A 68 23.82 5.23 -20.82
CA LEU A 68 23.56 3.81 -20.57
C LEU A 68 24.26 3.33 -19.28
N GLY A 69 25.50 3.76 -19.03
CA GLY A 69 26.22 3.46 -17.79
C GLY A 69 25.51 4.00 -16.55
N VAL A 70 24.99 5.23 -16.60
CA VAL A 70 24.18 5.82 -15.53
C VAL A 70 22.88 5.05 -15.31
N LEU A 71 22.20 4.64 -16.39
CA LEU A 71 20.97 3.84 -16.29
C LEU A 71 21.22 2.47 -15.64
N ILE A 72 22.29 1.77 -16.03
CA ILE A 72 22.66 0.48 -15.45
C ILE A 72 23.03 0.65 -13.97
N ALA A 73 23.83 1.65 -13.63
CA ALA A 73 24.20 1.95 -12.24
C ALA A 73 22.96 2.26 -11.38
N ALA A 74 22.03 3.07 -11.92
CA ALA A 74 20.78 3.40 -11.24
C ALA A 74 19.87 2.17 -11.05
N ALA A 75 19.77 1.30 -12.05
CA ALA A 75 19.00 0.05 -11.96
C ALA A 75 19.61 -0.90 -10.91
N LEU A 76 20.94 -1.05 -10.89
CA LEU A 76 21.65 -1.89 -9.91
C LEU A 76 21.49 -1.35 -8.48
N LEU A 77 21.65 -0.04 -8.28
CA LEU A 77 21.43 0.60 -6.97
C LEU A 77 19.99 0.41 -6.49
N THR A 78 19.02 0.57 -7.38
CA THR A 78 17.60 0.34 -7.08
C THR A 78 17.37 -1.11 -6.68
N PHE A 79 17.94 -2.07 -7.42
CA PHE A 79 17.84 -3.50 -7.11
C PHE A 79 18.44 -3.86 -5.74
N LEU A 80 19.67 -3.41 -5.46
CA LEU A 80 20.35 -3.65 -4.18
C LEU A 80 19.59 -3.03 -3.01
N TYR A 81 19.08 -1.82 -3.20
CA TYR A 81 18.25 -1.16 -2.18
C TYR A 81 16.96 -1.95 -1.89
N GLN A 82 16.32 -2.48 -2.92
CA GLN A 82 15.11 -3.31 -2.77
C GLN A 82 15.39 -4.64 -2.07
N LEU A 83 16.54 -5.27 -2.32
CA LEU A 83 17.00 -6.44 -1.57
C LEU A 83 17.23 -6.09 -0.10
N TRP A 84 17.91 -4.97 0.17
CA TRP A 84 18.15 -4.48 1.52
C TRP A 84 16.84 -4.18 2.28
N LEU A 85 15.86 -3.54 1.64
CA LEU A 85 14.56 -3.29 2.27
C LEU A 85 13.77 -4.58 2.52
N THR A 86 13.81 -5.55 1.60
CA THR A 86 13.16 -6.87 1.79
C THR A 86 13.80 -7.62 2.95
N TRP A 87 15.12 -7.53 3.07
CA TRP A 87 15.85 -8.02 4.23
C TRP A 87 15.39 -7.30 5.51
N GLN A 88 15.33 -5.97 5.53
CA GLN A 88 14.83 -5.23 6.71
C GLN A 88 13.39 -5.62 7.10
N ALA A 89 12.50 -5.79 6.13
CA ALA A 89 11.11 -6.21 6.34
C ALA A 89 11.00 -7.64 6.92
N SER A 90 12.02 -8.48 6.75
CA SER A 90 12.11 -9.80 7.40
C SER A 90 12.59 -9.74 8.85
N GLN A 91 13.21 -8.64 9.26
CA GLN A 91 13.82 -8.49 10.59
C GLN A 91 12.96 -7.69 11.57
N ALA A 92 11.95 -6.97 11.09
CA ALA A 92 11.13 -6.09 11.91
C ALA A 92 9.64 -6.40 11.78
N ALA A 93 8.92 -6.27 12.88
CA ALA A 93 7.46 -6.39 12.94
C ALA A 93 6.88 -5.28 13.82
N LEU A 94 5.72 -4.79 13.43
CA LEU A 94 4.94 -3.86 14.23
C LEU A 94 3.69 -4.58 14.73
N VAL A 95 3.39 -4.46 16.03
CA VAL A 95 2.15 -4.98 16.61
C VAL A 95 1.34 -3.79 17.09
N LEU A 96 0.15 -3.62 16.51
CA LEU A 96 -0.80 -2.58 16.83
C LEU A 96 -1.75 -3.12 17.89
N THR A 97 -1.67 -2.59 19.11
CA THR A 97 -2.60 -2.95 20.19
C THR A 97 -3.54 -1.77 20.47
N PRO A 98 -4.66 -1.97 21.19
CA PRO A 98 -5.54 -0.88 21.58
C PRO A 98 -4.84 0.25 22.36
N ALA A 99 -3.86 -0.05 23.21
CA ALA A 99 -3.25 0.94 24.11
C ALA A 99 -1.90 1.51 23.62
N GLU A 100 -1.13 0.70 22.89
CA GLU A 100 0.23 1.06 22.46
C GLU A 100 0.63 0.32 21.17
N VAL A 101 1.74 0.76 20.59
CA VAL A 101 2.36 0.11 19.44
C VAL A 101 3.69 -0.51 19.85
N TRP A 102 3.90 -1.75 19.44
CA TRP A 102 5.12 -2.49 19.74
C TRP A 102 5.94 -2.70 18.49
N LEU A 103 7.23 -2.46 18.61
CA LEU A 103 8.23 -2.77 17.60
C LEU A 103 9.03 -3.99 18.05
N TYR A 104 8.95 -5.04 17.27
CA TYR A 104 9.80 -6.22 17.38
C TYR A 104 10.90 -6.13 16.32
N GLN A 105 12.17 -6.21 16.73
CA GLN A 105 13.30 -6.17 15.79
C GLN A 105 14.34 -7.24 16.08
N ARG A 106 14.91 -7.81 15.02
CA ARG A 106 16.06 -8.71 15.08
C ARG A 106 17.32 -8.02 14.63
N ARG A 107 18.34 -8.00 15.47
CA ARG A 107 19.64 -7.40 15.15
C ARG A 107 20.76 -8.18 15.83
N GLY A 108 21.78 -8.57 15.07
CA GLY A 108 22.97 -9.26 15.60
C GLY A 108 22.65 -10.55 16.37
N GLY A 109 21.68 -11.34 15.91
CA GLY A 109 21.25 -12.58 16.58
C GLY A 109 20.41 -12.38 17.84
N ARG A 110 20.14 -11.13 18.24
CA ARG A 110 19.29 -10.78 19.38
C ARG A 110 17.92 -10.26 18.92
N VAL A 111 16.96 -10.39 19.82
CA VAL A 111 15.60 -9.88 19.66
C VAL A 111 15.44 -8.68 20.57
N TYR A 112 15.02 -7.56 19.99
CA TYR A 112 14.73 -6.31 20.66
C TYR A 112 13.23 -6.06 20.62
N PHE A 113 12.71 -5.54 21.73
CA PHE A 113 11.32 -5.21 21.90
C PHE A 113 11.21 -3.79 22.45
N GLU A 114 10.54 -2.93 21.71
CA GLU A 114 10.31 -1.54 22.10
C GLU A 114 8.81 -1.22 22.04
N ARG A 115 8.31 -0.39 22.95
CA ARG A 115 6.89 -0.01 23.06
C ARG A 115 6.70 1.50 23.03
N MET A 116 5.77 2.01 22.25
CA MET A 116 5.46 3.44 22.18
C MET A 116 3.97 3.63 22.42
N SER A 117 3.61 4.53 23.33
CA SER A 117 2.20 4.84 23.59
C SER A 117 1.58 5.54 22.38
N TRP A 118 0.29 5.33 22.11
CA TRP A 118 -0.41 6.10 21.08
C TRP A 118 -0.50 7.61 21.39
N LEU A 119 -0.43 8.01 22.67
CA LEU A 119 -0.33 9.42 23.08
C LEU A 119 1.02 10.05 22.73
N GLU A 120 2.06 9.22 22.62
CA GLU A 120 3.42 9.62 22.26
C GLU A 120 3.65 9.52 20.75
N CYS A 121 3.04 8.55 20.08
CA CYS A 121 3.26 8.25 18.68
C CYS A 121 2.63 9.31 17.77
N LEU A 122 3.44 9.94 16.91
CA LEU A 122 2.95 10.89 15.90
C LEU A 122 2.40 10.16 14.66
N PRO A 123 1.44 10.78 13.93
CA PRO A 123 0.99 10.29 12.63
C PRO A 123 2.16 9.99 11.68
N PRO A 124 2.14 8.85 10.97
CA PRO A 124 3.25 8.46 10.11
C PRO A 124 3.49 9.48 8.98
N VAL A 125 4.74 9.89 8.82
CA VAL A 125 5.14 10.83 7.77
C VAL A 125 5.61 10.05 6.55
N ALA A 126 5.14 10.45 5.36
CA ALA A 126 5.67 9.91 4.11
C ALA A 126 7.19 10.12 4.05
N ALA A 127 7.94 9.08 3.70
CA ALA A 127 9.39 9.18 3.61
C ALA A 127 9.78 10.16 2.49
N ARG A 128 10.25 11.36 2.86
CA ARG A 128 10.88 12.29 1.91
C ARG A 128 12.22 11.68 1.45
N GLY A 129 12.37 11.46 0.14
CA GLY A 129 13.56 10.86 -0.47
C GLY A 129 13.27 9.89 -1.61
N TRP A 130 11.99 9.60 -1.88
CA TRP A 130 11.57 8.57 -2.81
C TRP A 130 11.41 9.06 -4.25
N GLY A 131 11.30 10.36 -4.50
CA GLY A 131 11.01 10.88 -5.85
C GLY A 131 12.01 10.45 -6.92
N LEU A 132 13.31 10.34 -6.60
CA LEU A 132 14.32 9.87 -7.55
C LEU A 132 14.23 8.36 -7.79
N LEU A 133 14.06 7.55 -6.74
CA LEU A 133 13.95 6.08 -6.86
C LEU A 133 12.61 5.66 -7.45
N GLU A 134 11.53 6.37 -7.15
CA GLU A 134 10.21 6.21 -7.78
C GLU A 134 10.26 6.64 -9.24
N ALA A 135 10.90 7.77 -9.57
CA ALA A 135 11.10 8.18 -10.95
C ALA A 135 11.97 7.19 -11.71
N LEU A 136 13.05 6.69 -11.11
CA LEU A 136 13.91 5.64 -11.69
C LEU A 136 13.14 4.32 -11.85
N SER A 137 12.36 3.91 -10.85
CA SER A 137 11.50 2.73 -10.93
C SER A 137 10.43 2.87 -12.02
N ALA A 138 9.80 4.04 -12.13
CA ALA A 138 8.84 4.36 -13.18
C ALA A 138 9.49 4.39 -14.58
N LEU A 139 10.69 4.97 -14.70
CA LEU A 139 11.49 4.93 -15.94
C LEU A 139 11.86 3.50 -16.31
N THR A 140 12.31 2.71 -15.33
CA THR A 140 12.63 1.29 -15.53
C THR A 140 11.37 0.55 -15.99
N HIS A 141 10.22 0.76 -15.34
CA HIS A 141 8.92 0.21 -15.76
C HIS A 141 8.54 0.59 -17.19
N ILE A 142 8.68 1.86 -17.57
CA ILE A 142 8.34 2.34 -18.92
C ILE A 142 9.26 1.69 -19.96
N ILE A 143 10.57 1.64 -19.69
CA ILE A 143 11.57 1.01 -20.56
C ILE A 143 11.31 -0.50 -20.68
N LEU A 144 10.91 -1.15 -19.58
CA LEU A 144 10.57 -2.58 -19.53
C LEU A 144 9.29 -2.89 -20.31
N HIS A 145 8.25 -2.05 -20.21
CA HIS A 145 7.00 -2.23 -20.97
C HIS A 145 7.14 -1.92 -22.47
N ALA A 146 8.10 -1.10 -22.87
CA ALA A 146 8.32 -0.70 -24.27
C ALA A 146 9.07 -1.73 -25.13
N GLY A 147 9.57 -2.84 -24.58
CA GLY A 147 10.27 -3.86 -25.39
C GLY A 147 10.63 -5.18 -24.70
N LEU A 148 10.51 -5.30 -23.38
CA LEU A 148 10.90 -6.49 -22.62
C LEU A 148 9.86 -6.78 -21.53
N GLN A 149 8.61 -7.02 -21.92
CA GLN A 149 7.48 -7.23 -21.01
C GLN A 149 7.71 -8.35 -19.98
N TRP A 150 8.53 -9.37 -20.30
CA TRP A 150 8.91 -10.44 -19.38
C TRP A 150 9.87 -9.98 -18.27
N LEU A 151 10.58 -8.88 -18.46
CA LEU A 151 11.35 -8.25 -17.39
C LEU A 151 10.47 -7.37 -16.49
N ALA A 152 9.18 -7.13 -16.82
CA ALA A 152 8.26 -6.49 -15.87
C ALA A 152 8.06 -7.32 -14.59
N PHE A 153 8.30 -8.64 -14.64
CA PHE A 153 8.39 -9.51 -13.45
C PHE A 153 9.58 -9.18 -12.54
N LEU A 154 10.61 -8.48 -13.04
CA LEU A 154 11.70 -7.96 -12.22
C LEU A 154 11.33 -6.69 -11.49
N VAL A 155 10.22 -6.06 -11.86
CA VAL A 155 9.80 -4.86 -11.18
C VAL A 155 9.42 -5.26 -9.76
N PRO A 156 10.16 -4.75 -8.76
CA PRO A 156 9.88 -5.07 -7.39
C PRO A 156 8.45 -4.65 -7.06
N ASP A 157 7.71 -5.52 -6.33
CA ASP A 157 6.62 -5.07 -5.46
C ASP A 157 7.11 -3.78 -4.78
N GLN A 158 6.36 -2.69 -4.93
CA GLN A 158 6.72 -1.42 -4.31
C GLN A 158 6.85 -1.69 -2.80
N VAL A 159 8.08 -1.65 -2.32
CA VAL A 159 8.36 -1.65 -0.89
C VAL A 159 8.14 -0.22 -0.44
N TYR A 160 7.60 -0.01 0.76
CA TYR A 160 7.36 1.32 1.31
C TYR A 160 8.07 1.45 2.65
N GLU A 161 8.65 2.62 2.94
CA GLU A 161 9.19 2.90 4.27
C GLU A 161 8.17 3.68 5.10
N LEU A 162 7.67 3.05 6.17
CA LEU A 162 6.87 3.70 7.19
C LEU A 162 7.78 4.25 8.29
N ARG A 163 7.52 5.49 8.72
CA ARG A 163 8.27 6.16 9.79
C ARG A 163 7.34 6.53 10.93
N LEU A 164 7.59 5.94 12.10
CA LEU A 164 6.91 6.28 13.35
C LEU A 164 7.88 7.06 14.23
N ARG A 165 7.39 8.08 14.92
CA ARG A 165 8.20 8.98 15.74
C ARG A 165 7.51 9.27 17.05
N SER A 166 8.30 9.36 18.10
CA SER A 166 7.85 9.90 19.37
C SER A 166 7.73 11.42 19.31
N ARG A 167 6.68 11.94 19.93
CA ARG A 167 6.49 13.35 20.25
C ARG A 167 7.41 13.83 21.37
N PHE A 168 7.71 12.96 22.33
CA PHE A 168 8.43 13.32 23.56
C PHE A 168 9.94 13.13 23.43
N ASP A 169 10.36 12.20 22.58
CA ASP A 169 11.78 11.89 22.35
C ASP A 169 12.11 11.95 20.85
N SER A 170 12.80 13.02 20.44
CA SER A 170 13.23 13.20 19.05
C SER A 170 14.22 12.12 18.55
N GLY A 171 14.95 11.47 19.47
CA GLY A 171 15.84 10.36 19.15
C GLY A 171 15.10 9.05 18.88
N ARG A 172 13.84 8.95 19.34
CA ARG A 172 13.02 7.76 19.21
C ARG A 172 12.21 7.77 17.91
N GLN A 173 12.86 7.27 16.86
CA GLN A 173 12.26 7.06 15.55
C GLN A 173 12.36 5.60 15.13
N TRP A 174 11.25 5.03 14.69
CA TRP A 174 11.19 3.71 14.06
C TRP A 174 11.06 3.85 12.55
N ARG A 175 11.82 3.03 11.82
CA ARG A 175 11.77 2.90 10.36
C ARG A 175 11.43 1.46 10.03
N LEU A 176 10.37 1.28 9.26
CA LEU A 176 9.80 -0.03 8.95
C LEU A 176 9.66 -0.15 7.44
N ALA A 177 10.31 -1.16 6.86
CA ALA A 177 10.10 -1.53 5.48
C ALA A 177 8.84 -2.42 5.38
N LEU A 178 7.87 -2.00 4.58
CA LEU A 178 6.64 -2.70 4.26
C LEU A 178 6.77 -3.27 2.85
N ALA A 179 6.91 -4.59 2.71
CA ALA A 179 7.19 -5.24 1.44
C ALA A 179 6.09 -6.24 1.04
N GLY A 180 5.64 -6.17 -0.21
CA GLY A 180 4.67 -7.11 -0.78
C GLY A 180 3.23 -6.59 -0.80
N ALA A 181 2.42 -7.17 -1.69
CA ALA A 181 1.04 -6.73 -1.99
C ALA A 181 0.11 -6.58 -0.76
N GLN A 182 0.35 -7.36 0.31
CA GLN A 182 -0.45 -7.33 1.54
C GLN A 182 -0.21 -6.08 2.42
N TYR A 183 0.90 -5.36 2.23
CA TYR A 183 1.28 -4.19 3.03
C TYR A 183 1.21 -2.89 2.23
N HIS A 184 0.17 -2.76 1.40
CA HIS A 184 -0.10 -1.50 0.71
C HIS A 184 -0.15 -0.36 1.74
N PRO A 185 0.56 0.76 1.53
CA PRO A 185 0.74 1.79 2.55
C PRO A 185 -0.60 2.32 3.07
N ARG A 186 -1.58 2.48 2.18
CA ARG A 186 -2.96 2.85 2.53
C ARG A 186 -3.57 1.94 3.59
N PHE A 187 -3.44 0.62 3.44
CA PHE A 187 -3.99 -0.33 4.40
C PHE A 187 -3.29 -0.22 5.76
N THR A 188 -1.96 -0.18 5.75
CA THR A 188 -1.17 -0.01 6.97
C THR A 188 -1.47 1.31 7.68
N LEU A 189 -1.62 2.41 6.94
CA LEU A 189 -1.98 3.72 7.51
C LEU A 189 -3.39 3.72 8.09
N THR A 190 -4.37 3.14 7.38
CA THR A 190 -5.74 3.01 7.88
C THR A 190 -5.78 2.16 9.16
N GLN A 191 -5.05 1.04 9.22
CA GLN A 191 -4.97 0.23 10.44
C GLN A 191 -4.34 1.00 11.60
N ILE A 192 -3.22 1.68 11.38
CA ILE A 192 -2.60 2.53 12.42
C ILE A 192 -3.58 3.59 12.90
N ALA A 193 -4.30 4.25 11.97
CA ALA A 193 -5.31 5.24 12.31
C ALA A 193 -6.43 4.65 13.17
N GLN A 194 -6.91 3.44 12.85
CA GLN A 194 -7.98 2.79 13.60
C GLN A 194 -7.66 2.67 15.09
N PHE A 195 -6.42 2.33 15.44
CA PHE A 195 -5.96 2.22 16.84
C PHE A 195 -5.58 3.59 17.44
N ALA A 196 -4.92 4.46 16.67
CA ALA A 196 -4.31 5.68 17.20
C ALA A 196 -5.24 6.90 17.21
N LEU A 197 -6.28 6.92 16.37
CA LEU A 197 -7.15 8.09 16.17
C LEU A 197 -7.79 8.63 17.47
N PRO A 198 -8.33 7.80 18.39
CA PRO A 198 -8.86 8.32 19.66
C PRO A 198 -7.83 9.13 20.43
N TYR A 199 -6.60 8.64 20.50
CA TYR A 199 -5.49 9.25 21.22
C TYR A 199 -5.01 10.53 20.52
N TRP A 200 -4.95 10.53 19.19
CA TRP A 200 -4.57 11.71 18.41
C TRP A 200 -5.60 12.83 18.50
N LEU A 201 -6.89 12.51 18.51
CA LEU A 201 -7.96 13.48 18.73
C LEU A 201 -7.91 14.03 20.16
N GLN A 202 -7.80 13.16 21.16
CA GLN A 202 -7.72 13.57 22.57
C GLN A 202 -6.51 14.47 22.86
N SER A 203 -5.38 14.20 22.22
CA SER A 203 -4.15 14.97 22.41
C SER A 203 -4.03 16.21 21.51
N GLY A 204 -5.00 16.44 20.62
CA GLY A 204 -4.98 17.55 19.65
C GLY A 204 -3.92 17.42 18.56
N ILE A 205 -3.35 16.22 18.35
CA ILE A 205 -2.39 15.95 17.28
C ILE A 205 -3.10 15.92 15.92
N VAL A 206 -4.32 15.39 15.89
CA VAL A 206 -5.23 15.41 14.75
C VAL A 206 -6.42 16.29 15.10
N CYS A 207 -6.82 17.15 14.17
CA CYS A 207 -7.96 18.04 14.34
C CYS A 207 -9.07 17.66 13.37
N ILE A 208 -10.32 17.76 13.84
CA ILE A 208 -11.49 17.68 12.97
C ILE A 208 -11.62 19.03 12.28
N GLU A 209 -11.79 19.03 10.96
CA GLU A 209 -12.00 20.28 10.24
C GLU A 209 -13.41 20.84 10.51
N PRO A 210 -13.52 22.13 10.86
CA PRO A 210 -14.82 22.77 11.05
C PRO A 210 -15.70 22.64 9.79
N GLY A 211 -16.96 22.27 9.96
CA GLY A 211 -17.90 22.07 8.87
C GLY A 211 -17.84 20.69 8.22
N TYR A 212 -16.89 19.82 8.62
CA TYR A 212 -16.75 18.42 8.19
C TYR A 212 -16.81 17.47 9.38
N GLU A 213 -17.58 17.81 10.41
CA GLU A 213 -17.74 16.98 11.60
C GLU A 213 -18.46 15.66 11.29
N PRO A 214 -18.13 14.57 12.01
CA PRO A 214 -18.86 13.30 11.91
C PRO A 214 -20.35 13.50 12.21
N SER A 215 -21.20 13.02 11.31
CA SER A 215 -22.65 13.07 11.45
C SER A 215 -23.29 11.80 10.85
N PRO A 216 -24.57 11.51 11.15
CA PRO A 216 -25.27 10.36 10.56
C PRO A 216 -25.28 10.36 9.02
N ASP A 217 -25.26 11.54 8.40
CA ASP A 217 -25.22 11.71 6.95
C ASP A 217 -23.79 11.60 6.37
N ARG A 218 -22.77 11.75 7.22
CA ARG A 218 -21.35 11.75 6.86
C ARG A 218 -20.61 10.61 7.53
N LYS A 219 -20.90 9.39 7.06
CA LYS A 219 -20.35 8.16 7.65
C LYS A 219 -18.92 7.84 7.24
N PHE A 220 -18.34 8.53 6.25
CA PHE A 220 -16.99 8.26 5.80
C PHE A 220 -15.98 9.23 6.41
N LEU A 221 -15.09 8.72 7.26
CA LEU A 221 -14.01 9.46 7.88
C LEU A 221 -12.74 9.36 7.04
N ALA A 222 -12.32 10.48 6.49
CA ALA A 222 -11.06 10.64 5.78
C ALA A 222 -10.03 11.30 6.69
N LEU A 223 -9.01 10.55 7.09
CA LEU A 223 -7.85 11.07 7.80
C LEU A 223 -6.71 11.35 6.83
N ASP A 224 -6.32 12.62 6.71
CA ASP A 224 -5.10 12.99 5.99
C ASP A 224 -3.90 13.03 6.94
N MET A 225 -3.01 12.05 6.79
CA MET A 225 -1.83 11.91 7.63
C MET A 225 -0.82 13.05 7.43
N SER A 226 -0.85 13.71 6.27
CA SER A 226 0.08 14.80 5.94
C SER A 226 -0.32 16.11 6.61
N THR A 227 -1.61 16.44 6.60
CA THR A 227 -2.14 17.67 7.23
C THR A 227 -2.62 17.44 8.66
N ARG A 228 -2.72 16.18 9.10
CA ARG A 228 -3.27 15.76 10.41
C ARG A 228 -4.70 16.24 10.60
N THR A 229 -5.47 16.17 9.52
CA THR A 229 -6.85 16.65 9.48
C THR A 229 -7.79 15.47 9.28
N LEU A 230 -8.85 15.42 10.07
CA LEU A 230 -9.96 14.49 9.90
C LEU A 230 -11.16 15.24 9.29
N ARG A 231 -11.71 14.70 8.21
CA ARG A 231 -12.97 15.15 7.61
C ARG A 231 -13.95 14.01 7.49
N ALA A 232 -15.21 14.27 7.81
CA ALA A 232 -16.31 13.36 7.51
C ALA A 232 -16.98 13.76 6.19
N TYR A 233 -17.26 12.77 5.34
CA TYR A 233 -17.94 12.93 4.06
C TYR A 233 -19.16 12.04 3.99
N ALA A 234 -20.15 12.48 3.20
CA ALA A 234 -21.18 11.57 2.73
C ALA A 234 -20.58 10.61 1.69
N PHE A 235 -21.05 9.36 1.64
CA PHE A 235 -20.53 8.39 0.67
C PHE A 235 -20.67 8.86 -0.79
N SER A 236 -21.72 9.63 -1.10
CA SER A 236 -21.96 10.20 -2.42
C SER A 236 -20.86 11.19 -2.87
N GLU A 237 -20.15 11.82 -1.93
CA GLU A 237 -19.07 12.76 -2.21
C GLU A 237 -17.72 12.06 -2.44
N VAL A 238 -17.63 10.77 -2.09
CA VAL A 238 -16.36 10.03 -2.07
C VAL A 238 -16.29 9.10 -3.28
N ARG A 239 -15.72 9.59 -4.38
CA ARG A 239 -15.34 8.75 -5.53
C ARG A 239 -13.86 8.37 -5.44
N LEU A 240 -13.57 7.22 -4.85
CA LEU A 240 -12.21 6.67 -4.79
C LEU A 240 -11.99 5.69 -5.96
N GLU A 241 -10.73 5.49 -6.37
CA GLU A 241 -10.40 4.63 -7.52
C GLU A 241 -10.86 3.21 -7.23
N GLU A 242 -11.76 2.67 -8.06
CA GLU A 242 -11.91 1.23 -8.25
C GLU A 242 -10.60 0.73 -8.88
N SER A 243 -9.58 0.45 -8.07
CA SER A 243 -8.43 -0.31 -8.56
C SER A 243 -8.86 -1.76 -8.71
N ALA A 244 -9.40 -2.07 -9.89
CA ALA A 244 -9.51 -3.37 -10.56
C ALA A 244 -9.15 -4.61 -9.72
N MET A 245 -10.06 -5.03 -8.86
CA MET A 245 -10.25 -6.44 -8.57
C MET A 245 -11.75 -6.73 -8.64
N ARG A 246 -12.31 -6.59 -9.85
CA ARG A 246 -13.56 -7.27 -10.18
C ARG A 246 -13.26 -8.77 -10.15
N ILE A 247 -13.40 -9.40 -9.00
CA ILE A 247 -13.73 -10.83 -8.98
C ILE A 247 -15.20 -10.90 -9.39
N ARG A 248 -15.47 -10.81 -10.70
CA ARG A 248 -16.75 -11.23 -11.23
C ARG A 248 -16.76 -12.75 -11.15
N HIS A 249 -17.50 -13.30 -10.18
CA HIS A 249 -17.95 -14.68 -10.29
C HIS A 249 -19.07 -14.71 -11.34
N GLU A 250 -18.71 -14.69 -12.62
CA GLU A 250 -19.62 -15.14 -13.67
C GLU A 250 -19.52 -16.67 -13.67
N SER A 251 -20.53 -17.34 -13.14
CA SER A 251 -20.71 -18.79 -13.34
C SER A 251 -21.16 -19.02 -14.77
N HIS A 252 -20.27 -19.60 -15.56
CA HIS A 252 -20.56 -20.01 -16.93
C HIS A 252 -20.91 -21.50 -16.95
N ASN A 253 -21.89 -21.86 -17.75
CA ASN A 253 -22.09 -23.26 -18.14
C ASN A 253 -20.87 -23.75 -18.94
N PRO A 254 -20.63 -25.07 -19.01
CA PRO A 254 -19.54 -25.64 -19.81
C PRO A 254 -19.62 -25.34 -21.31
N ASP A 255 -20.75 -24.82 -21.80
CA ASP A 255 -20.96 -24.35 -23.18
C ASP A 255 -20.70 -22.84 -23.37
N GLY A 256 -20.32 -22.12 -22.32
CA GLY A 256 -20.04 -20.69 -22.34
C GLY A 256 -21.28 -19.79 -22.26
N SER A 257 -22.46 -20.35 -22.00
CA SER A 257 -23.66 -19.57 -21.71
C SER A 257 -23.69 -19.08 -20.26
N LEU A 258 -24.17 -17.85 -20.06
CA LEU A 258 -24.40 -17.25 -18.73
C LEU A 258 -25.55 -18.00 -18.04
N VAL A 259 -25.32 -18.43 -16.80
CA VAL A 259 -26.38 -19.01 -15.97
C VAL A 259 -27.32 -17.88 -15.53
N GLU A 260 -28.57 -17.89 -15.99
CA GLU A 260 -29.63 -17.03 -15.45
C GLU A 260 -29.94 -17.47 -14.00
N ASN A 261 -30.01 -16.52 -13.09
CA ASN A 261 -30.32 -16.80 -11.70
C ASN A 261 -31.79 -17.20 -11.56
N ASP A 262 -32.01 -18.38 -10.97
CA ASP A 262 -33.35 -18.89 -10.68
C ASP A 262 -33.99 -18.08 -9.55
N HIS A 263 -35.14 -17.44 -9.83
CA HIS A 263 -35.81 -16.52 -8.92
C HIS A 263 -36.97 -17.15 -8.14
N SER A 264 -37.05 -18.49 -8.07
CA SER A 264 -38.25 -19.19 -7.55
C SER A 264 -38.21 -19.58 -6.06
N LEU A 265 -37.34 -19.02 -5.21
CA LEU A 265 -37.22 -19.42 -3.79
C LEU A 265 -37.33 -18.24 -2.80
N ASP A 266 -38.56 -18.00 -2.33
CA ASP A 266 -38.93 -17.04 -1.29
C ASP A 266 -38.60 -17.56 0.13
N ALA A 267 -37.36 -17.31 0.56
CA ALA A 267 -36.88 -17.19 1.95
C ALA A 267 -35.37 -16.92 1.94
N ASP A 268 -34.68 -17.53 0.97
CA ASP A 268 -33.29 -17.25 0.67
C ASP A 268 -33.13 -15.92 -0.06
N ALA A 269 -34.16 -15.41 -0.74
CA ALA A 269 -34.17 -14.08 -1.34
C ALA A 269 -33.96 -12.94 -0.33
N ALA A 270 -34.53 -13.02 0.89
CA ALA A 270 -34.34 -11.98 1.91
C ALA A 270 -32.91 -12.00 2.50
N ARG A 271 -32.34 -13.20 2.69
CA ARG A 271 -30.94 -13.36 3.10
C ARG A 271 -29.97 -13.03 1.97
N ALA A 272 -30.35 -13.31 0.73
CA ALA A 272 -29.60 -12.94 -0.46
C ALA A 272 -29.65 -11.43 -0.67
N GLN A 273 -30.78 -10.77 -0.39
CA GLN A 273 -30.93 -9.31 -0.48
C GLN A 273 -30.20 -8.59 0.67
N GLU A 274 -30.14 -9.17 1.87
CA GLU A 274 -29.30 -8.69 2.97
C GLU A 274 -27.80 -8.91 2.69
N LYS A 275 -27.45 -10.07 2.12
CA LYS A 275 -26.09 -10.37 1.67
C LYS A 275 -25.71 -9.51 0.46
N GLU A 276 -26.62 -9.21 -0.45
CA GLU A 276 -26.46 -8.37 -1.63
C GLU A 276 -26.44 -6.89 -1.24
N GLN A 277 -27.18 -6.46 -0.21
CA GLN A 277 -27.00 -5.14 0.40
C GLN A 277 -25.65 -5.03 1.11
N LEU A 278 -25.20 -6.06 1.83
CA LEU A 278 -23.83 -6.12 2.37
C LEU A 278 -22.81 -6.11 1.23
N THR A 279 -23.05 -6.83 0.14
CA THR A 279 -22.17 -6.88 -1.04
C THR A 279 -22.18 -5.55 -1.81
N LEU A 280 -23.30 -4.84 -1.89
CA LEU A 280 -23.45 -3.52 -2.50
C LEU A 280 -22.87 -2.40 -1.62
N THR A 281 -22.93 -2.59 -0.30
CA THR A 281 -22.22 -1.74 0.66
C THR A 281 -20.72 -1.99 0.54
N GLU A 282 -20.28 -3.25 0.39
CA GLU A 282 -18.89 -3.65 0.11
C GLU A 282 -18.39 -3.20 -1.27
N LEU A 283 -19.24 -3.20 -2.30
CA LEU A 283 -18.94 -2.74 -3.66
C LEU A 283 -18.78 -1.21 -3.74
N ASN A 284 -19.41 -0.46 -2.83
CA ASN A 284 -19.26 0.98 -2.72
C ASN A 284 -18.29 1.42 -1.62
N LEU A 285 -17.72 0.48 -0.85
CA LEU A 285 -16.66 0.81 0.09
C LEU A 285 -15.37 1.05 -0.69
N PRO A 286 -14.73 2.21 -0.51
CA PRO A 286 -13.45 2.43 -1.16
C PRO A 286 -12.48 1.41 -0.58
N ALA A 287 -11.89 0.57 -1.43
CA ALA A 287 -11.21 -0.72 -1.17
C ALA A 287 -10.25 -0.87 0.04
N TYR A 288 -10.02 0.18 0.83
CA TYR A 288 -9.10 0.25 1.97
C TYR A 288 -9.65 1.03 3.19
N ALA A 289 -10.98 1.19 3.32
CA ALA A 289 -11.61 1.69 4.54
C ALA A 289 -11.89 0.56 5.54
N VAL A 290 -11.80 0.86 6.83
CA VAL A 290 -12.08 -0.09 7.93
C VAL A 290 -13.23 0.42 8.79
N PRO A 291 -14.02 -0.46 9.42
CA PRO A 291 -15.06 -0.04 10.34
C PRO A 291 -14.47 0.66 11.57
N TYR A 292 -15.12 1.74 12.01
CA TYR A 292 -14.74 2.55 13.16
C TYR A 292 -16.01 3.04 13.89
N GLY A 293 -16.53 2.21 14.80
CA GLY A 293 -17.86 2.43 15.39
C GLY A 293 -18.94 2.44 14.29
N ASP A 294 -19.77 3.47 14.27
CA ASP A 294 -20.82 3.67 13.25
C ASP A 294 -20.29 4.28 11.93
N TYR A 295 -18.98 4.48 11.82
CA TYR A 295 -18.31 5.15 10.72
C TYR A 295 -17.34 4.23 9.97
N TRP A 296 -16.91 4.68 8.80
CA TRP A 296 -15.89 4.02 7.99
C TRP A 296 -14.65 4.90 7.91
N LEU A 297 -13.52 4.42 8.43
CA LEU A 297 -12.27 5.17 8.48
C LEU A 297 -11.35 4.77 7.33
N ARG A 298 -10.82 5.75 6.62
CA ARG A 298 -9.69 5.59 5.71
C ARG A 298 -8.63 6.62 6.02
N ALA A 299 -7.37 6.18 6.03
CA ALA A 299 -6.24 7.08 6.15
C ALA A 299 -5.27 6.92 4.98
N ASP A 300 -4.74 8.05 4.52
CA ASP A 300 -3.71 8.08 3.49
C ASP A 300 -2.96 9.42 3.58
N TRP A 301 -1.84 9.53 2.88
CA TRP A 301 -1.22 10.82 2.62
C TRP A 301 -1.97 11.53 1.49
N ASN A 302 -2.34 12.79 1.69
CA ASN A 302 -3.06 13.61 0.70
C ASN A 302 -4.45 13.04 0.32
N LEU A 303 -5.12 12.32 1.22
CA LEU A 303 -6.44 11.72 0.95
C LEU A 303 -7.48 12.80 0.63
N ILE A 304 -7.57 13.80 1.50
CA ILE A 304 -8.54 14.88 1.42
C ILE A 304 -8.34 15.64 0.10
N LYS A 305 -7.10 16.00 -0.23
CA LYS A 305 -6.77 16.67 -1.49
C LYS A 305 -7.22 15.87 -2.72
N ARG A 306 -7.07 14.54 -2.70
CA ARG A 306 -7.52 13.67 -3.80
C ARG A 306 -9.04 13.60 -3.93
N ILE A 307 -9.76 13.54 -2.80
CA ILE A 307 -11.24 13.57 -2.79
C ILE A 307 -11.73 14.89 -3.39
N GLU A 308 -11.20 16.01 -2.91
CA GLU A 308 -11.61 17.35 -3.38
C GLU A 308 -11.27 17.59 -4.86
N HIS A 309 -10.08 17.18 -5.32
CA HIS A 309 -9.72 17.29 -6.73
C HIS A 309 -10.71 16.54 -7.64
N ARG A 310 -11.18 15.36 -7.21
CA ARG A 310 -12.15 14.57 -7.98
C ARG A 310 -13.54 15.15 -7.93
N ARG A 311 -13.94 15.72 -6.79
CA ARG A 311 -15.20 16.46 -6.66
C ARG A 311 -15.24 17.61 -7.66
N ALA A 312 -14.21 18.45 -7.66
CA ALA A 312 -14.08 19.56 -8.61
C ALA A 312 -14.06 19.08 -10.09
N ALA A 313 -13.36 17.98 -10.38
CA ALA A 313 -13.35 17.38 -11.72
C ALA A 313 -14.73 16.85 -12.15
N SER A 314 -15.51 16.28 -11.23
CA SER A 314 -16.87 15.81 -11.50
C SER A 314 -17.86 16.96 -11.71
N GLU A 315 -17.75 18.01 -10.89
CA GLU A 315 -18.59 19.22 -11.00
C GLU A 315 -18.34 19.94 -12.32
N THR A 316 -17.09 20.01 -12.77
CA THR A 316 -16.73 20.59 -14.07
C THR A 316 -17.15 19.72 -15.25
N ALA A 317 -17.13 18.40 -15.13
CA ALA A 317 -17.61 17.49 -16.17
C ALA A 317 -19.15 17.48 -16.33
N SER A 318 -19.90 17.85 -15.29
CA SER A 318 -21.36 17.97 -15.34
C SER A 318 -21.87 19.32 -15.85
N LEU A 319 -20.98 20.27 -16.17
CA LEU A 319 -21.37 21.51 -16.83
C LEU A 319 -21.64 21.22 -18.32
N PRO A 320 -22.81 21.60 -18.86
CA PRO A 320 -23.10 21.41 -20.28
C PRO A 320 -22.09 22.21 -21.11
N VAL A 321 -21.41 21.53 -22.03
CA VAL A 321 -20.63 22.16 -23.08
C VAL A 321 -21.56 23.15 -23.78
N GLN A 322 -21.33 24.45 -23.59
CA GLN A 322 -22.00 25.47 -24.39
C GLN A 322 -21.50 25.29 -25.82
N THR A 323 -22.23 24.50 -26.61
CA THR A 323 -22.03 24.45 -28.06
C THR A 323 -22.29 25.85 -28.59
N PRO A 324 -21.31 26.51 -29.22
CA PRO A 324 -21.56 27.79 -29.85
C PRO A 324 -22.64 27.59 -30.91
N LYS A 325 -23.71 28.40 -30.81
CA LYS A 325 -24.80 28.42 -31.77
C LYS A 325 -24.20 28.73 -33.15
N PRO A 326 -24.42 27.90 -34.19
CA PRO A 326 -23.94 28.23 -35.52
C PRO A 326 -24.61 29.53 -35.98
N ALA A 327 -23.80 30.42 -36.56
CA ALA A 327 -24.16 31.76 -37.01
C ALA A 327 -25.15 31.75 -38.19
#